data_AF-A0A2H5PRT0-F1
#
_entry.id   AF-A0A2H5PRT0-F1
#
_cell.length_a   1.000
_cell.length_b   1.000
_cell.length_c   1.000
_cell.angle_alpha   90.00
_cell.angle_beta   90.00
_cell.angle_gamma   90.00
#
_symmetry.space_group_name_H-M   'P 1'
#
loop_
_entity.id
_entity.type
_entity.pdbx_description
1 polymer ?
#
loop_
_entity_poly.entity_id
_entity_poly.type
_entity_poly.pdbx_seq_one_letter_code
_entity_poly.pdbx_strand_id
1 'polypeptide(L)'
;MEVEQILRMNGGEGENSYANNSPTQKEAILKAKPMLEQSLNDLYCNGFPDCITVADLGCSSGPNALLPTWEAIDSLDKICHRLNRKPPVLLSFLNDLPGSDFNTVFKSLPSFYERLRTEKGHEFGSCFVAASPGSFYTRLFPPNFLDLVYSSYALHWLSRMPKGQGNESDVHKAYLNQFESDFSTFLKFRSEELKPQGRMVLTLLYNDNFHATPGEPMLMVLKDMISEGLAEESKVKSFEDFPLYRASIDEVKQIVKREGSFDIQEVETFNVSWLVGFVKGVDNKGSDKYARGKYVTKHVRAVGESFLTNLFDDATVEEVYRRFATKVTDEILDKGRGAYASLLISLVEQILHMNGGEGENSYANNSLTQKEAIVKAKPLLEQSLNDLYCNGFPDCITVADMGCSSGPNALLPTWEAIDSLDKICNRLNRKPPALHSFLNDLPGSDFNTVFKSLPSFYQRLRTEKGHEFGSCFVAAAPGSFHARLFPPNFLDFVYSSNALHWLSQARTWIF
;
A
#
# COMPACT_ATOMS: atom_id res chain seq x y z
N MET A 1 2.84 28.71 6.94
CA MET A 1 3.22 28.50 5.52
C MET A 1 2.90 27.07 5.16
N GLU A 2 2.53 26.80 3.91
CA GLU A 2 2.34 25.44 3.41
C GLU A 2 3.70 24.80 3.14
N VAL A 3 3.87 23.54 3.53
CA VAL A 3 5.16 22.81 3.40
C VAL A 3 5.58 22.73 1.92
N GLU A 4 4.62 22.61 1.02
CA GLU A 4 4.82 22.53 -0.43
C GLU A 4 5.51 23.76 -1.04
N GLN A 5 5.44 24.90 -0.37
CA GLN A 5 6.03 26.16 -0.86
C GLN A 5 7.44 26.40 -0.32
N ILE A 6 7.84 25.71 0.75
CA ILE A 6 9.05 26.03 1.53
C ILE A 6 10.06 24.88 1.57
N LEU A 7 9.62 23.66 1.33
CA LEU A 7 10.46 22.48 1.41
C LEU A 7 10.46 21.75 0.07
N ARG A 8 11.64 21.72 -0.55
CA ARG A 8 11.94 20.87 -1.70
C ARG A 8 13.40 20.48 -1.68
N MET A 9 13.68 19.27 -2.17
CA MET A 9 15.06 18.83 -2.39
C MET A 9 15.72 19.73 -3.44
N ASN A 10 17.02 19.99 -3.30
CA ASN A 10 17.77 20.80 -4.26
C ASN A 10 17.77 20.12 -5.64
N GLY A 11 17.10 20.75 -6.63
CA GLY A 11 17.03 20.25 -8.00
C GLY A 11 18.33 20.39 -8.80
N GLY A 12 18.30 19.89 -10.04
CA GLY A 12 19.41 19.95 -10.99
C GLY A 12 20.56 18.99 -10.72
N GLU A 13 21.67 19.23 -11.40
CA GLU A 13 22.86 18.34 -11.44
C GLU A 13 24.12 19.03 -10.89
N GLY A 14 23.95 20.15 -10.17
CA GLY A 14 25.06 20.88 -9.56
C GLY A 14 25.71 20.17 -8.37
N GLU A 15 26.82 20.71 -7.85
CA GLU A 15 27.57 20.11 -6.75
C GLU A 15 26.73 19.90 -5.47
N ASN A 16 25.78 20.80 -5.19
CA ASN A 16 24.90 20.75 -4.01
C ASN A 16 23.52 20.15 -4.31
N SER A 17 23.32 19.56 -5.49
CA SER A 17 22.02 18.99 -5.85
C SER A 17 21.75 17.68 -5.13
N TYR A 18 20.47 17.37 -4.95
CA TYR A 18 20.03 16.11 -4.35
C TYR A 18 20.47 14.90 -5.20
N ALA A 19 20.46 15.02 -6.52
CA ALA A 19 20.89 13.96 -7.43
C ALA A 19 22.33 13.48 -7.16
N ASN A 20 23.23 14.40 -6.80
CA ASN A 20 24.64 14.11 -6.52
C ASN A 20 24.93 13.79 -5.05
N ASN A 21 23.98 14.04 -4.13
CA ASN A 21 24.20 13.98 -2.69
C ASN A 21 23.17 13.10 -1.95
N SER A 22 22.61 12.07 -2.60
CA SER A 22 21.63 11.16 -2.00
C SER A 22 22.07 9.66 -1.89
N PRO A 23 23.33 9.33 -1.54
CA PRO A 23 23.79 7.94 -1.43
C PRO A 23 23.12 7.19 -0.26
N THR A 24 22.75 7.89 0.81
CA THR A 24 22.00 7.31 1.92
C THR A 24 20.61 6.84 1.48
N GLN A 25 19.89 7.65 0.70
CA GLN A 25 18.57 7.27 0.19
C GLN A 25 18.66 6.09 -0.77
N LYS A 26 19.70 6.05 -1.61
CA LYS A 26 20.01 4.90 -2.45
C LYS A 26 20.17 3.62 -1.62
N GLU A 27 20.96 3.66 -0.55
CA GLU A 27 21.17 2.51 0.33
C GLU A 27 19.89 2.06 1.04
N ALA A 28 19.04 3.00 1.47
CA ALA A 28 17.73 2.68 2.05
C ALA A 28 16.82 1.93 1.04
N ILE A 29 16.79 2.39 -0.22
CA ILE A 29 16.05 1.72 -1.30
C ILE A 29 16.57 0.29 -1.51
N LEU A 30 17.89 0.12 -1.57
CA LEU A 30 18.52 -1.20 -1.74
C LEU A 30 18.28 -2.14 -0.56
N LYS A 31 18.24 -1.62 0.68
CA LYS A 31 17.86 -2.43 1.86
C LYS A 31 16.40 -2.86 1.85
N ALA A 32 15.50 -2.09 1.24
CA ALA A 32 14.09 -2.47 1.06
C ALA A 32 13.84 -3.46 -0.09
N LYS A 33 14.86 -3.72 -0.95
CA LYS A 33 14.73 -4.60 -2.12
C LYS A 33 14.17 -5.99 -1.79
N PRO A 34 14.61 -6.71 -0.74
CA PRO A 34 14.09 -8.05 -0.46
C PRO A 34 12.57 -8.06 -0.20
N MET A 35 12.07 -7.08 0.57
CA MET A 35 10.64 -6.94 0.87
C MET A 35 9.83 -6.51 -0.36
N LEU A 36 10.41 -5.67 -1.22
CA LEU A 36 9.83 -5.32 -2.52
C LEU A 36 9.72 -6.56 -3.43
N GLU A 37 10.78 -7.37 -3.53
CA GLU A 37 10.80 -8.61 -4.32
C GLU A 37 9.75 -9.60 -3.81
N GLN A 38 9.63 -9.78 -2.50
CA GLN A 38 8.60 -10.63 -1.90
C GLN A 38 7.18 -10.13 -2.21
N SER A 39 6.94 -8.82 -2.08
CA SER A 39 5.63 -8.22 -2.39
C SER A 39 5.24 -8.40 -3.86
N LEU A 40 6.20 -8.21 -4.78
CA LEU A 40 5.99 -8.43 -6.22
C LEU A 40 5.78 -9.91 -6.55
N ASN A 41 6.49 -10.81 -5.87
CA ASN A 41 6.28 -12.25 -6.03
C ASN A 41 4.84 -12.63 -5.68
N ASP A 42 4.36 -12.18 -4.54
CA ASP A 42 3.01 -12.52 -4.08
C ASP A 42 1.94 -11.90 -5.00
N LEU A 43 2.12 -10.64 -5.41
CA LEU A 43 1.24 -9.98 -6.39
C LEU A 43 1.21 -10.72 -7.73
N TYR A 44 2.38 -11.08 -8.28
CA TYR A 44 2.45 -11.74 -9.58
C TYR A 44 1.91 -13.17 -9.54
N CYS A 45 2.19 -13.92 -8.47
CA CYS A 45 1.65 -15.27 -8.29
C CYS A 45 0.14 -15.28 -8.07
N ASN A 46 -0.44 -14.14 -7.67
CA ASN A 46 -1.88 -13.95 -7.54
C ASN A 46 -2.52 -13.63 -8.90
N GLY A 47 -2.63 -14.65 -9.76
CA GLY A 47 -3.39 -14.56 -11.01
C GLY A 47 -2.58 -14.20 -12.25
N PHE A 48 -1.25 -14.03 -12.14
CA PHE A 48 -0.34 -13.78 -13.26
C PHE A 48 -0.78 -12.61 -14.15
N PRO A 49 -0.92 -11.40 -13.59
CA PRO A 49 -1.46 -10.27 -14.32
C PRO A 49 -0.60 -9.93 -15.54
N ASP A 50 -1.23 -9.56 -16.65
CA ASP A 50 -0.52 -9.11 -17.85
C ASP A 50 0.08 -7.70 -17.70
N CYS A 51 -0.40 -6.93 -16.71
CA CYS A 51 0.05 -5.57 -16.42
C CYS A 51 0.11 -5.35 -14.91
N ILE A 52 1.23 -4.79 -14.44
CA ILE A 52 1.42 -4.34 -13.07
C ILE A 52 1.61 -2.83 -13.06
N THR A 53 0.87 -2.17 -12.17
CA THR A 53 0.92 -0.73 -11.94
C THR A 53 1.58 -0.44 -10.59
N VAL A 54 2.64 0.36 -10.61
CA VAL A 54 3.44 0.70 -9.43
C VAL A 54 3.51 2.21 -9.29
N ALA A 55 3.35 2.73 -8.08
CA ALA A 55 3.61 4.13 -7.78
C ALA A 55 4.75 4.28 -6.77
N ASP A 56 5.73 5.15 -7.05
CA ASP A 56 6.73 5.62 -6.09
C ASP A 56 6.29 6.99 -5.56
N LEU A 57 5.91 7.05 -4.29
CA LEU A 57 5.37 8.25 -3.63
C LEU A 57 6.46 8.97 -2.84
N GLY A 58 6.83 10.17 -3.28
CA GLY A 58 8.00 10.91 -2.80
C GLY A 58 9.30 10.55 -3.54
N CYS A 59 9.24 10.44 -4.86
CA CYS A 59 10.37 9.98 -5.69
C CYS A 59 11.55 10.95 -5.77
N SER A 60 11.33 12.22 -5.40
CA SER A 60 12.28 13.34 -5.53
C SER A 60 12.77 13.51 -6.98
N SER A 61 14.08 13.51 -7.19
CA SER A 61 14.75 13.73 -8.47
C SER A 61 16.08 12.97 -8.57
N GLY A 62 16.67 12.97 -9.75
CA GLY A 62 17.96 12.34 -9.99
C GLY A 62 17.89 10.81 -10.11
N PRO A 63 19.02 10.10 -9.96
CA PRO A 63 19.11 8.68 -10.28
C PRO A 63 18.29 7.78 -9.35
N ASN A 64 18.00 8.24 -8.12
CA ASN A 64 17.23 7.45 -7.16
C ASN A 64 15.73 7.38 -7.52
N ALA A 65 15.19 8.35 -8.27
CA ALA A 65 13.77 8.38 -8.65
C ALA A 65 13.35 7.20 -9.55
N LEU A 66 14.29 6.64 -10.33
CA LEU A 66 14.03 5.47 -11.19
C LEU A 66 14.52 4.16 -10.58
N LEU A 67 15.18 4.21 -9.41
CA LEU A 67 15.76 3.03 -8.80
C LEU A 67 14.68 2.04 -8.29
N PRO A 68 13.62 2.45 -7.58
CA PRO A 68 12.55 1.52 -7.20
C PRO A 68 11.90 0.84 -8.40
N THR A 69 11.67 1.58 -9.50
CA THR A 69 11.18 1.02 -10.77
C THR A 69 12.14 -0.02 -11.33
N TRP A 70 13.45 0.27 -11.34
CA TRP A 70 14.46 -0.67 -11.81
C TRP A 70 14.50 -1.95 -10.95
N GLU A 71 14.44 -1.81 -9.63
CA GLU A 71 14.44 -2.97 -8.73
C GLU A 71 13.16 -3.81 -8.88
N ALA A 72 12.01 -3.18 -9.13
CA ALA A 72 10.77 -3.89 -9.46
C ALA A 72 10.88 -4.69 -10.77
N ILE A 73 11.47 -4.08 -11.81
CA ILE A 73 11.80 -4.76 -13.08
C ILE A 73 12.70 -5.97 -12.82
N ASP A 74 13.83 -5.77 -12.14
CA ASP A 74 14.79 -6.85 -11.86
C ASP A 74 14.16 -8.00 -11.06
N SER A 75 13.23 -7.68 -10.16
CA SER A 75 12.52 -8.67 -9.34
C SER A 75 11.53 -9.47 -10.19
N LEU A 76 10.68 -8.79 -10.96
CA LEU A 76 9.71 -9.43 -11.86
C LEU A 76 10.40 -10.32 -12.89
N ASP A 77 11.57 -9.91 -13.39
CA ASP A 77 12.37 -10.69 -14.32
C ASP A 77 12.73 -12.06 -13.76
N LYS A 78 13.29 -12.05 -12.53
CA LYS A 78 13.68 -13.27 -11.82
C LYS A 78 12.49 -14.14 -11.50
N ILE A 79 11.39 -13.54 -11.03
CA ILE A 79 10.15 -14.25 -10.72
C ILE A 79 9.61 -14.96 -11.96
N CYS A 80 9.53 -14.24 -13.09
CA CYS A 80 8.99 -14.76 -14.35
C CYS A 80 9.89 -15.85 -14.95
N HIS A 81 11.21 -15.66 -14.93
CA HIS A 81 12.17 -16.69 -15.34
C HIS A 81 12.04 -17.97 -14.49
N ARG A 82 11.94 -17.82 -13.16
CA ARG A 82 11.76 -18.96 -12.24
C ARG A 82 10.45 -19.71 -12.51
N LEU A 83 9.39 -18.99 -12.89
CA LEU A 83 8.08 -19.55 -13.19
C LEU A 83 7.90 -19.96 -14.66
N ASN A 84 8.93 -19.78 -15.50
CA ASN A 84 8.88 -20.00 -16.95
C ASN A 84 7.71 -19.26 -17.63
N ARG A 85 7.54 -17.98 -17.27
CA ARG A 85 6.50 -17.08 -17.81
C ARG A 85 7.11 -15.85 -18.44
N LYS A 86 6.33 -15.18 -19.29
CA LYS A 86 6.68 -13.86 -19.81
C LYS A 86 6.46 -12.79 -18.73
N PRO A 87 7.37 -11.81 -18.61
CA PRO A 87 7.16 -10.68 -17.73
C PRO A 87 5.94 -9.83 -18.13
N PRO A 88 5.24 -9.24 -17.14
CA PRO A 88 4.11 -8.36 -17.39
C PRO A 88 4.55 -6.99 -17.92
N VAL A 89 3.62 -6.24 -18.50
CA VAL A 89 3.82 -4.80 -18.73
C VAL A 89 3.92 -4.10 -17.38
N LEU A 90 4.89 -3.19 -17.23
CA LEU A 90 5.06 -2.40 -16.01
C LEU A 90 4.71 -0.94 -16.27
N LEU A 91 3.68 -0.42 -15.60
CA LEU A 91 3.35 1.01 -15.57
C LEU A 91 3.84 1.60 -14.25
N SER A 92 4.88 2.44 -14.31
CA SER A 92 5.49 3.06 -13.13
C SER A 92 5.15 4.54 -13.06
N PHE A 93 4.55 4.96 -11.95
CA PHE A 93 4.17 6.34 -11.67
C PHE A 93 5.09 6.94 -10.63
N LEU A 94 5.75 8.03 -10.98
CA LEU A 94 6.60 8.81 -10.09
C LEU A 94 5.78 9.96 -9.51
N ASN A 95 5.58 9.96 -8.20
CA ASN A 95 4.86 11.02 -7.50
C ASN A 95 5.83 11.82 -6.61
N ASP A 96 5.66 13.13 -6.65
CA ASP A 96 6.25 14.07 -5.72
C ASP A 96 5.44 15.38 -5.77
N LEU A 97 5.80 16.35 -4.95
CA LEU A 97 5.19 17.67 -4.95
C LEU A 97 5.42 18.40 -6.29
N PRO A 98 4.52 19.33 -6.69
CA PRO A 98 4.64 20.04 -7.97
C PRO A 98 5.94 20.83 -8.17
N GLY A 99 6.62 21.20 -7.08
CA GLY A 99 7.90 21.91 -7.12
C GLY A 99 9.14 21.04 -7.39
N SER A 100 8.97 19.72 -7.47
CA SER A 100 10.05 18.74 -7.66
C SER A 100 10.53 18.68 -9.11
N ASP A 101 11.81 18.33 -9.30
CA ASP A 101 12.49 18.40 -10.59
C ASP A 101 12.26 17.15 -11.46
N PHE A 102 11.01 16.97 -11.90
CA PHE A 102 10.65 15.90 -12.84
C PHE A 102 11.39 16.01 -14.18
N ASN A 103 11.79 17.22 -14.59
CA ASN A 103 12.49 17.45 -15.86
C ASN A 103 13.83 16.71 -15.90
N THR A 104 14.59 16.75 -14.80
CA THR A 104 15.85 16.01 -14.69
C THR A 104 15.63 14.50 -14.74
N VAL A 105 14.57 13.99 -14.11
CA VAL A 105 14.19 12.57 -14.19
C VAL A 105 13.84 12.19 -15.63
N PHE A 106 13.01 12.97 -16.33
CA PHE A 106 12.61 12.68 -17.71
C PHE A 106 13.77 12.70 -18.69
N LYS A 107 14.75 13.58 -18.49
CA LYS A 107 15.99 13.59 -19.28
C LYS A 107 16.81 12.30 -19.13
N SER A 108 16.68 11.58 -18.02
CA SER A 108 17.37 10.31 -17.78
C SER A 108 16.65 9.08 -18.36
N LEU A 109 15.38 9.21 -18.76
CA LEU A 109 14.58 8.11 -19.30
C LEU A 109 15.19 7.44 -20.56
N PRO A 110 15.77 8.17 -21.53
CA PRO A 110 16.41 7.54 -22.68
C PRO A 110 17.51 6.55 -22.27
N SER A 111 18.38 6.93 -21.32
CA SER A 111 19.43 6.03 -20.80
C SER A 111 18.85 4.87 -20.01
N PHE A 112 17.78 5.11 -19.23
CA PHE A 112 17.08 4.05 -18.51
C PHE A 112 16.50 2.99 -19.47
N TYR A 113 15.83 3.42 -20.53
CA TYR A 113 15.25 2.52 -21.52
C TYR A 113 16.29 1.80 -22.37
N GLU A 114 17.42 2.44 -22.67
CA GLU A 114 18.53 1.76 -23.33
C GLU A 114 19.10 0.66 -22.44
N ARG A 115 19.36 0.98 -21.16
CA ARG A 115 19.80 -0.01 -20.17
C ARG A 115 18.84 -1.19 -20.04
N LEU A 116 17.53 -0.90 -20.02
CA LEU A 116 16.48 -1.93 -19.98
C LEU A 116 16.59 -2.88 -21.18
N ARG A 117 16.72 -2.32 -22.40
CA ARG A 117 16.89 -3.11 -23.63
C ARG A 117 18.16 -3.95 -23.62
N THR A 118 19.28 -3.39 -23.16
CA THR A 118 20.58 -4.08 -23.18
C THR A 118 20.70 -5.16 -22.11
N GLU A 119 20.18 -4.93 -20.90
CA GLU A 119 20.36 -5.85 -19.77
C GLU A 119 19.23 -6.89 -19.66
N LYS A 120 18.00 -6.54 -20.06
CA LYS A 120 16.82 -7.43 -19.93
C LYS A 120 16.30 -7.94 -21.27
N GLY A 121 16.84 -7.42 -22.38
CA GLY A 121 16.44 -7.81 -23.73
C GLY A 121 15.07 -7.25 -24.15
N HIS A 122 14.65 -7.58 -25.38
CA HIS A 122 13.36 -7.16 -25.92
C HIS A 122 12.16 -7.93 -25.31
N GLU A 123 12.41 -9.01 -24.58
CA GLU A 123 11.38 -9.93 -24.07
C GLU A 123 10.83 -9.57 -22.69
N PHE A 124 11.48 -8.67 -21.95
CA PHE A 124 11.15 -8.34 -20.55
C PHE A 124 9.80 -7.61 -20.36
N GLY A 125 8.96 -7.50 -21.39
CA GLY A 125 7.74 -6.69 -21.33
C GLY A 125 8.07 -5.19 -21.40
N SER A 126 7.08 -4.40 -21.81
CA SER A 126 7.27 -2.95 -21.93
C SER A 126 7.15 -2.29 -20.55
N CYS A 127 8.08 -1.38 -20.23
CA CYS A 127 7.98 -0.51 -19.06
C CYS A 127 7.62 0.91 -19.52
N PHE A 128 6.60 1.51 -18.92
CA PHE A 128 6.19 2.89 -19.17
C PHE A 128 6.29 3.69 -17.87
N VAL A 129 7.00 4.81 -17.92
CA VAL A 129 7.17 5.70 -16.77
C VAL A 129 6.33 6.95 -17.00
N ALA A 130 5.55 7.33 -16.01
CA ALA A 130 4.75 8.55 -15.97
C ALA A 130 4.97 9.30 -14.65
N ALA A 131 4.60 10.58 -14.58
CA ALA A 131 4.59 11.33 -13.33
C ALA A 131 3.17 11.69 -12.91
N SER A 132 2.94 11.73 -11.59
CA SER A 132 1.69 12.18 -10.96
C SER A 132 2.03 13.23 -9.89
N PRO A 133 2.15 14.51 -10.25
CA PRO A 133 2.54 15.56 -9.30
C PRO A 133 1.40 15.87 -8.32
N GLY A 134 1.72 16.01 -7.04
CA GLY A 134 0.77 16.34 -5.98
C GLY A 134 1.17 15.73 -4.64
N SER A 135 0.54 16.21 -3.56
CA SER A 135 0.75 15.63 -2.24
C SER A 135 0.14 14.23 -2.12
N PHE A 136 0.92 13.26 -1.66
CA PHE A 136 0.42 11.92 -1.32
C PHE A 136 -0.50 11.91 -0.09
N TYR A 137 -0.69 13.03 0.61
CA TYR A 137 -1.76 13.17 1.60
C TYR A 137 -3.12 13.50 0.97
N THR A 138 -3.21 13.45 -0.36
CA THR A 138 -4.44 13.58 -1.13
C THR A 138 -4.62 12.38 -2.06
N ARG A 139 -5.74 12.33 -2.78
CA ARG A 139 -5.96 11.33 -3.83
C ARG A 139 -5.16 11.70 -5.08
N LEU A 140 -4.35 10.76 -5.57
CA LEU A 140 -3.48 10.88 -6.73
C LEU A 140 -3.92 10.00 -7.90
N PHE A 141 -4.65 8.91 -7.62
CA PHE A 141 -5.00 7.91 -8.63
C PHE A 141 -6.50 7.57 -8.61
N PRO A 142 -7.05 7.00 -9.71
CA PRO A 142 -8.40 6.45 -9.72
C PRO A 142 -8.54 5.29 -8.72
N PRO A 143 -9.76 4.96 -8.27
CA PRO A 143 -9.98 3.80 -7.43
C PRO A 143 -9.57 2.48 -8.11
N ASN A 144 -9.06 1.52 -7.34
CA ASN A 144 -8.65 0.19 -7.83
C ASN A 144 -7.72 0.24 -9.04
N PHE A 145 -6.75 1.14 -9.00
CA PHE A 145 -5.84 1.39 -10.12
C PHE A 145 -4.47 0.76 -9.91
N LEU A 146 -3.89 0.91 -8.71
CA LEU A 146 -2.51 0.50 -8.41
C LEU A 146 -2.43 -0.95 -7.91
N ASP A 147 -1.38 -1.68 -8.29
CA ASP A 147 -1.06 -3.00 -7.72
C ASP A 147 -0.08 -2.88 -6.55
N LEU A 148 0.85 -1.92 -6.64
CA LEU A 148 1.89 -1.69 -5.63
C LEU A 148 2.13 -0.20 -5.41
N VAL A 149 2.21 0.21 -4.15
CA VAL A 149 2.74 1.50 -3.73
C VAL A 149 4.08 1.30 -3.06
N TYR A 150 5.08 2.06 -3.49
CA TYR A 150 6.39 2.15 -2.86
C TYR A 150 6.58 3.58 -2.34
N SER A 151 7.24 3.72 -1.20
CA SER A 151 7.66 5.03 -0.70
C SER A 151 8.89 4.85 0.19
N SER A 152 9.93 5.64 -0.04
CA SER A 152 11.13 5.62 0.78
C SER A 152 11.52 7.01 1.26
N TYR A 153 11.63 7.18 2.58
CA TYR A 153 12.03 8.43 3.23
C TYR A 153 11.15 9.65 2.85
N ALA A 154 9.85 9.41 2.65
CA ALA A 154 8.87 10.46 2.37
C ALA A 154 7.87 10.68 3.51
N LEU A 155 7.39 9.61 4.15
CA LEU A 155 6.26 9.67 5.11
C LEU A 155 6.56 10.32 6.47
N HIS A 156 7.82 10.64 6.76
CA HIS A 156 8.19 11.40 7.94
C HIS A 156 7.98 12.92 7.76
N TRP A 157 7.78 13.39 6.52
CA TRP A 157 7.47 14.78 6.20
C TRP A 157 5.99 15.05 6.41
N LEU A 158 5.66 15.97 7.32
CA LEU A 158 4.29 16.31 7.66
C LEU A 158 3.65 17.18 6.58
N SER A 159 2.31 17.10 6.44
CA SER A 159 1.56 17.92 5.48
C SER A 159 1.58 19.41 5.81
N ARG A 160 1.81 19.75 7.08
CA ARG A 160 1.88 21.12 7.60
C ARG A 160 2.75 21.19 8.84
N MET A 161 3.27 22.38 9.12
CA MET A 161 3.97 22.70 10.37
C MET A 161 3.00 22.57 11.56
N PRO A 162 3.27 21.69 12.55
CA PRO A 162 2.44 21.59 13.75
C PRO A 162 2.48 22.90 14.56
N LYS A 163 1.33 23.34 15.07
CA LYS A 163 1.25 24.53 15.94
C LYS A 163 1.26 24.11 17.40
N GLY A 164 2.39 23.60 17.88
CA GLY A 164 2.61 23.36 19.31
C GLY A 164 2.84 24.70 20.03
N GLN A 165 2.07 25.00 21.07
CA GLN A 165 2.34 26.13 21.96
C GLN A 165 2.43 25.59 23.39
N GLY A 166 3.49 25.95 24.12
CA GLY A 166 3.66 25.54 25.51
C GLY A 166 4.98 24.83 25.75
N ASN A 167 4.94 23.79 26.59
CA ASN A 167 6.13 23.03 26.98
C ASN A 167 6.47 21.94 25.93
N GLU A 168 7.60 21.25 26.12
CA GLU A 168 8.10 20.22 25.20
C GLU A 168 7.09 19.06 24.98
N SER A 169 6.28 18.74 26.00
CA SER A 169 5.22 17.73 25.90
C SER A 169 4.08 18.18 24.99
N ASP A 170 3.66 19.44 25.10
CA ASP A 170 2.63 20.03 24.25
C ASP A 170 3.07 20.08 22.78
N VAL A 171 4.34 20.38 22.53
CA VAL A 171 4.95 20.36 21.20
C VAL A 171 4.99 18.94 20.65
N HIS A 172 5.53 17.97 21.41
CA HIS A 172 5.58 16.57 20.98
C HIS A 172 4.19 16.03 20.63
N LYS A 173 3.18 16.32 21.47
CA LYS A 173 1.79 15.93 21.22
C LYS A 173 1.21 16.55 19.95
N ALA A 174 1.53 17.81 19.66
CA ALA A 174 1.08 18.47 18.43
C ALA A 174 1.66 17.79 17.18
N TYR A 175 2.94 17.42 17.22
CA TYR A 175 3.60 16.68 16.14
C TYR A 175 3.03 15.27 15.97
N LEU A 176 2.84 14.53 17.07
CA LEU A 176 2.22 13.21 17.03
C LEU A 176 0.81 13.27 16.43
N ASN A 177 -0.03 14.19 16.89
CA ASN A 177 -1.39 14.36 16.34
C ASN A 177 -1.37 14.68 14.83
N GLN A 178 -0.42 15.50 14.39
CA GLN A 178 -0.26 15.83 12.97
C GLN A 178 0.16 14.59 12.17
N PHE A 179 1.13 13.82 12.67
CA PHE A 179 1.55 12.57 12.05
C PHE A 179 0.44 11.52 12.01
N GLU A 180 -0.31 11.33 13.11
CA GLU A 180 -1.46 10.42 13.15
C GLU A 180 -2.48 10.80 12.06
N SER A 181 -2.84 12.09 11.98
CA SER A 181 -3.77 12.60 10.96
C SER A 181 -3.24 12.36 9.54
N ASP A 182 -1.98 12.69 9.30
CA ASP A 182 -1.34 12.60 7.98
C ASP A 182 -1.22 11.14 7.53
N PHE A 183 -0.71 10.26 8.41
CA PHE A 183 -0.51 8.85 8.08
C PHE A 183 -1.84 8.10 7.95
N SER A 184 -2.85 8.37 8.80
CA SER A 184 -4.20 7.83 8.58
C SER A 184 -4.82 8.29 7.26
N THR A 185 -4.63 9.56 6.90
CA THR A 185 -5.13 10.10 5.61
C THR A 185 -4.42 9.46 4.43
N PHE A 186 -3.10 9.27 4.52
CA PHE A 186 -2.31 8.53 3.54
C PHE A 186 -2.88 7.13 3.35
N LEU A 187 -2.99 6.33 4.41
CA LEU A 187 -3.51 4.95 4.34
C LEU A 187 -4.89 4.92 3.68
N LYS A 188 -5.80 5.78 4.13
CA LYS A 188 -7.16 5.85 3.57
C LYS A 188 -7.20 6.10 2.06
N PHE A 189 -6.41 7.06 1.56
CA PHE A 189 -6.40 7.30 0.11
C PHE A 189 -5.70 6.17 -0.65
N ARG A 190 -4.65 5.56 -0.08
CA ARG A 190 -3.98 4.43 -0.71
C ARG A 190 -4.86 3.19 -0.79
N SER A 191 -5.70 2.92 0.21
CA SER A 191 -6.62 1.78 0.16
C SER A 191 -7.67 1.96 -0.92
N GLU A 192 -8.17 3.18 -1.13
CA GLU A 192 -9.11 3.47 -2.21
C GLU A 192 -8.47 3.31 -3.61
N GLU A 193 -7.17 3.58 -3.75
CA GLU A 193 -6.42 3.58 -5.01
C GLU A 193 -5.81 2.22 -5.39
N LEU A 194 -5.51 1.37 -4.40
CA LEU A 194 -5.02 0.03 -4.61
C LEU A 194 -6.14 -0.89 -5.12
N LYS A 195 -5.79 -1.85 -5.97
CA LYS A 195 -6.66 -2.97 -6.34
C LYS A 195 -6.73 -3.97 -5.18
N PRO A 196 -7.77 -4.83 -5.13
CA PRO A 196 -7.85 -5.92 -4.17
C PRO A 196 -6.56 -6.73 -4.06
N GLN A 197 -6.06 -6.89 -2.83
CA GLN A 197 -4.75 -7.51 -2.50
C GLN A 197 -3.53 -6.70 -2.94
N GLY A 198 -3.73 -5.44 -3.31
CA GLY A 198 -2.67 -4.48 -3.61
C GLY A 198 -1.79 -4.28 -2.38
N ARG A 199 -0.52 -3.94 -2.62
CA ARG A 199 0.50 -3.91 -1.57
C ARG A 199 1.13 -2.54 -1.42
N MET A 200 1.68 -2.30 -0.23
CA MET A 200 2.56 -1.17 0.00
C MET A 200 3.87 -1.63 0.64
N VAL A 201 4.99 -1.09 0.14
CA VAL A 201 6.31 -1.22 0.80
C VAL A 201 6.77 0.18 1.18
N LEU A 202 6.80 0.45 2.48
CA LEU A 202 7.04 1.79 3.02
C LEU A 202 8.30 1.79 3.88
N THR A 203 9.23 2.70 3.57
CA THR A 203 10.40 2.99 4.40
C THR A 203 10.29 4.40 4.97
N LEU A 204 10.29 4.53 6.29
CA LEU A 204 10.24 5.81 6.99
C LEU A 204 11.29 5.90 8.09
N LEU A 205 11.62 7.11 8.51
CA LEU A 205 12.48 7.32 9.67
C LEU A 205 11.69 7.02 10.93
N TYR A 206 12.30 6.31 11.88
CA TYR A 206 11.70 6.07 13.19
C TYR A 206 12.60 6.61 14.31
N ASN A 207 12.01 6.83 15.48
CA ASN A 207 12.77 7.23 16.66
C ASN A 207 13.23 6.00 17.45
N ASP A 208 14.55 5.74 17.43
CA ASP A 208 15.18 4.66 18.19
C ASP A 208 15.84 5.14 19.50
N ASN A 209 15.65 6.41 19.85
CA ASN A 209 16.22 7.08 21.02
C ASN A 209 17.77 7.08 21.10
N PHE A 210 18.47 6.72 20.02
CA PHE A 210 19.93 6.69 19.98
C PHE A 210 20.48 7.55 18.86
N HIS A 211 20.06 7.29 17.62
CA HIS A 211 20.56 7.99 16.45
C HIS A 211 20.02 9.41 16.37
N ALA A 212 20.91 10.33 16.01
CA ALA A 212 20.59 11.74 15.92
C ALA A 212 19.80 12.05 14.64
N THR A 213 19.09 13.17 14.63
CA THR A 213 18.64 13.79 13.36
C THR A 213 19.68 14.81 12.88
N PRO A 214 19.77 15.11 11.58
CA PRO A 214 20.56 16.25 11.11
C PRO A 214 20.12 17.59 11.72
N GLY A 215 18.88 17.70 12.20
CA GLY A 215 18.37 18.89 12.88
C GLY A 215 19.05 19.17 14.23
N GLU A 216 19.51 18.13 14.95
CA GLU A 216 20.18 18.30 16.26
C GLU A 216 21.46 19.16 16.18
N PRO A 217 22.49 18.78 15.40
CA PRO A 217 23.69 19.61 15.25
C PRO A 217 23.40 20.95 14.55
N MET A 218 22.35 21.03 13.72
CA MET A 218 21.94 22.30 13.11
C MET A 218 21.38 23.27 14.15
N LEU A 219 20.53 22.79 15.06
CA LEU A 219 20.00 23.60 16.16
C LEU A 219 21.11 24.06 17.11
N MET A 220 22.11 23.22 17.38
CA MET A 220 23.29 23.63 18.15
C MET A 220 24.04 24.78 17.48
N VAL A 221 24.27 24.70 16.16
CA VAL A 221 24.91 25.79 15.39
C VAL A 221 24.08 27.07 15.46
N LEU A 222 22.76 26.98 15.27
CA LEU A 222 21.88 28.15 15.32
C LEU A 222 21.86 28.80 16.71
N LYS A 223 21.90 28.00 17.79
CA LYS A 223 22.00 28.50 19.17
C LYS A 223 23.34 29.19 19.44
N ASP A 224 24.45 28.63 18.96
CA ASP A 224 25.76 29.28 19.05
C ASP A 224 25.73 30.65 18.34
N MET A 225 25.14 30.71 17.14
CA MET A 225 25.02 31.95 16.37
C MET A 225 24.13 33.01 17.04
N ILE A 226 23.05 32.61 17.74
CA ILE A 226 22.28 33.54 18.57
C ILE A 226 23.17 34.15 19.66
N SER A 227 23.95 33.32 20.36
CA SER A 227 24.81 33.80 21.46
C SER A 227 25.88 34.79 21.00
N GLU A 228 26.27 34.69 19.72
CA GLU A 228 27.22 35.59 19.05
C GLU A 228 26.56 36.80 18.39
N GLY A 229 25.22 36.91 18.41
CA GLY A 229 24.48 37.98 17.75
C GLY A 229 24.42 37.88 16.22
N LEU A 230 24.67 36.69 15.66
CA LEU A 230 24.67 36.40 14.22
C LEU A 230 23.35 35.83 13.72
N ALA A 231 22.42 35.47 14.61
CA ALA A 231 21.10 34.96 14.26
C ALA A 231 20.03 35.49 15.23
N GLU A 232 18.82 35.69 14.72
CA GLU A 232 17.66 36.12 15.51
C GLU A 232 16.93 34.93 16.13
N GLU A 233 16.54 35.04 17.40
CA GLU A 233 15.83 34.00 18.15
C GLU A 233 14.49 33.61 17.48
N SER A 234 13.79 34.58 16.89
CA SER A 234 12.53 34.37 16.14
C SER A 234 12.70 33.42 14.94
N LYS A 235 13.85 33.49 14.24
CA LYS A 235 14.16 32.65 13.07
C LYS A 235 14.54 31.23 13.49
N VAL A 236 15.25 31.08 14.61
CA VAL A 236 15.59 29.75 15.16
C VAL A 236 14.36 29.04 15.69
N LYS A 237 13.43 29.76 16.34
CA LYS A 237 12.13 29.20 16.70
C LYS A 237 11.35 28.70 15.49
N SER A 238 11.40 29.45 14.38
CA SER A 238 10.79 29.03 13.11
C SER A 238 11.46 27.78 12.52
N PHE A 239 12.76 27.56 12.79
CA PHE A 239 13.44 26.32 12.44
C PHE A 239 13.02 25.14 13.33
N GLU A 240 12.73 25.36 14.61
CA GLU A 240 12.23 24.31 15.52
C GLU A 240 10.85 23.78 15.10
N ASP A 241 10.08 24.56 14.33
CA ASP A 241 8.78 24.15 13.77
C ASP A 241 8.91 23.21 12.55
N PHE A 242 10.10 22.72 12.21
CA PHE A 242 10.39 21.89 11.01
C PHE A 242 9.41 20.71 10.85
N PRO A 243 8.81 20.49 9.65
CA PRO A 243 7.67 19.61 9.47
C PRO A 243 8.10 18.13 9.35
N LEU A 244 8.79 17.62 10.36
CA LEU A 244 9.32 16.25 10.37
C LEU A 244 8.97 15.56 11.68
N TYR A 245 8.38 14.37 11.58
CA TYR A 245 8.12 13.51 12.74
C TYR A 245 8.75 12.13 12.54
N ARG A 246 9.45 11.65 13.58
CA ARG A 246 9.98 10.27 13.63
C ARG A 246 9.10 9.46 14.57
N ALA A 247 8.15 8.74 14.00
CA ALA A 247 7.26 7.90 14.78
C ALA A 247 8.01 6.72 15.41
N SER A 248 7.47 6.18 16.50
CA SER A 248 7.87 4.87 17.01
C SER A 248 7.21 3.75 16.18
N ILE A 249 7.76 2.54 16.29
CA ILE A 249 7.17 1.36 15.62
C ILE A 249 5.74 1.12 16.13
N ASP A 250 5.49 1.33 17.42
CA ASP A 250 4.18 1.12 18.02
C ASP A 250 3.15 2.16 17.55
N GLU A 251 3.54 3.43 17.41
CA GLU A 251 2.68 4.47 16.83
C GLU A 251 2.25 4.09 15.41
N VAL A 252 3.20 3.68 14.56
CA VAL A 252 2.89 3.25 13.18
C VAL A 252 1.93 2.07 13.17
N LYS A 253 2.21 1.02 13.96
CA LYS A 253 1.34 -0.17 14.05
C LYS A 253 -0.05 0.18 14.56
N GLN A 254 -0.16 1.05 15.56
CA GLN A 254 -1.43 1.48 16.12
C GLN A 254 -2.25 2.28 15.10
N ILE A 255 -1.62 3.17 14.34
CA ILE A 255 -2.30 3.94 13.31
C ILE A 255 -2.81 3.03 12.18
N VAL A 256 -1.99 2.11 11.68
CA VAL A 256 -2.42 1.13 10.65
C VAL A 256 -3.62 0.33 11.15
N LYS A 257 -3.54 -0.21 12.37
CA LYS A 257 -4.64 -0.98 12.98
C LYS A 257 -5.90 -0.14 13.20
N ARG A 258 -5.76 1.14 13.59
CA ARG A 258 -6.89 2.05 13.85
C ARG A 258 -7.58 2.46 12.55
N GLU A 259 -6.82 2.68 11.49
CA GLU A 259 -7.37 3.03 10.17
C GLU A 259 -8.07 1.82 9.53
N GLY A 260 -7.45 0.64 9.58
CA GLY A 260 -8.12 -0.63 9.35
C GLY A 260 -8.26 -1.07 7.90
N SER A 261 -7.65 -0.39 6.93
CA SER A 261 -7.70 -0.81 5.52
C SER A 261 -6.61 -1.82 5.14
N PHE A 262 -5.60 -2.04 6.00
CA PHE A 262 -4.42 -2.84 5.66
C PHE A 262 -4.03 -3.82 6.76
N ASP A 263 -3.65 -5.03 6.34
CA ASP A 263 -2.95 -5.98 7.18
C ASP A 263 -1.44 -5.77 7.09
N ILE A 264 -0.79 -5.76 8.25
CA ILE A 264 0.68 -5.69 8.35
C ILE A 264 1.25 -7.08 8.07
N GLN A 265 1.96 -7.22 6.95
CA GLN A 265 2.61 -8.48 6.56
C GLN A 265 3.96 -8.64 7.25
N GLU A 266 4.77 -7.58 7.24
CA GLU A 266 6.13 -7.63 7.75
C GLU A 266 6.58 -6.26 8.27
N VAL A 267 7.42 -6.27 9.29
CA VAL A 267 8.00 -5.07 9.91
C VAL A 267 9.46 -5.35 10.22
N GLU A 268 10.36 -4.57 9.62
CA GLU A 268 11.79 -4.64 9.84
C GLU A 268 12.36 -3.28 10.23
N THR A 269 13.53 -3.30 10.86
CA THR A 269 14.31 -2.08 11.09
C THR A 269 15.73 -2.24 10.58
N PHE A 270 16.29 -1.16 10.08
CA PHE A 270 17.69 -1.11 9.69
C PHE A 270 18.25 0.30 9.85
N ASN A 271 19.59 0.38 9.92
CA ASN A 271 20.30 1.64 10.02
C ASN A 271 21.06 1.93 8.73
N VAL A 272 21.03 3.20 8.29
CA VAL A 272 21.82 3.68 7.15
C VAL A 272 22.77 4.76 7.61
N SER A 273 24.08 4.49 7.55
CA SER A 273 25.09 5.45 7.97
C SER A 273 25.05 6.74 7.14
N TRP A 274 25.28 7.89 7.78
CA TRP A 274 25.47 9.17 7.08
C TRP A 274 26.78 9.24 6.28
N LEU A 275 27.67 8.25 6.47
CA LEU A 275 28.93 8.13 5.74
C LEU A 275 28.88 7.05 4.64
N VAL A 276 27.69 6.56 4.27
CA VAL A 276 27.53 5.68 3.11
C VAL A 276 28.08 6.39 1.87
N GLY A 277 28.98 5.71 1.13
CA GLY A 277 29.65 6.26 -0.05
C GLY A 277 30.86 7.15 0.24
N PHE A 278 31.19 7.42 1.52
CA PHE A 278 32.38 8.18 1.88
C PHE A 278 33.66 7.36 1.64
N VAL A 279 34.57 7.88 0.81
CA VAL A 279 35.88 7.27 0.55
C VAL A 279 36.97 8.10 1.25
N LYS A 280 37.75 7.46 2.12
CA LYS A 280 38.89 8.12 2.77
C LYS A 280 39.99 8.42 1.75
N GLY A 281 40.45 9.68 1.71
CA GLY A 281 41.63 10.06 0.92
C GLY A 281 42.91 9.46 1.52
N VAL A 282 43.84 9.02 0.67
CA VAL A 282 45.06 8.26 1.05
C VAL A 282 46.08 9.11 1.85
N ASP A 283 46.04 10.44 1.77
CA ASP A 283 47.15 11.30 2.23
C ASP A 283 46.92 12.13 3.50
N ASN A 284 45.82 11.96 4.24
CA ASN A 284 45.46 12.92 5.28
C ASN A 284 45.53 12.36 6.72
N LYS A 285 46.73 12.40 7.29
CA LYS A 285 47.01 12.01 8.70
C LYS A 285 46.46 12.98 9.77
N GLY A 286 45.75 14.05 9.37
CA GLY A 286 45.04 14.97 10.27
C GLY A 286 43.66 15.45 9.77
N SER A 287 43.15 14.94 8.63
CA SER A 287 41.99 15.53 7.93
C SER A 287 40.73 14.66 7.82
N ASP A 288 40.70 13.45 8.36
CA ASP A 288 39.55 12.54 8.22
C ASP A 288 38.29 13.12 8.90
N LYS A 289 38.47 13.86 10.00
CA LYS A 289 37.38 14.46 10.78
C LYS A 289 36.61 15.52 9.98
N TYR A 290 37.31 16.53 9.48
CA TYR A 290 36.70 17.61 8.71
C TYR A 290 36.13 17.14 7.37
N ALA A 291 36.75 16.14 6.72
CA ALA A 291 36.24 15.55 5.49
C ALA A 291 34.89 14.84 5.69
N ARG A 292 34.76 14.04 6.77
CA ARG A 292 33.49 13.39 7.15
C ARG A 292 32.39 14.42 7.41
N GLY A 293 32.70 15.46 8.19
CA GLY A 293 31.77 16.55 8.46
C GLY A 293 31.26 17.24 7.19
N LYS A 294 32.19 17.61 6.29
CA LYS A 294 31.85 18.20 4.99
C LYS A 294 31.00 17.28 4.12
N TYR A 295 31.30 15.98 4.09
CA TYR A 295 30.54 14.99 3.34
C TYR A 295 29.07 14.98 3.80
N VAL A 296 28.85 14.82 5.13
CA VAL A 296 27.50 14.86 5.71
C VAL A 296 26.81 16.21 5.46
N THR A 297 27.56 17.31 5.54
CA THR A 297 27.03 18.66 5.27
C THR A 297 26.40 18.76 3.88
N LYS A 298 27.04 18.20 2.85
CA LYS A 298 26.50 18.24 1.47
C LYS A 298 25.16 17.50 1.36
N HIS A 299 25.03 16.34 2.01
CA HIS A 299 23.78 15.58 2.03
C HIS A 299 22.64 16.34 2.72
N VAL A 300 22.94 16.91 3.89
CA VAL A 300 21.95 17.67 4.68
C VAL A 300 21.57 18.96 3.96
N ARG A 301 22.53 19.61 3.29
CA ARG A 301 22.30 20.80 2.48
C ARG A 301 21.38 20.51 1.31
N ALA A 302 21.61 19.42 0.58
CA ALA A 302 20.76 19.04 -0.54
C ALA A 302 19.28 18.78 -0.17
N VAL A 303 19.00 18.52 1.10
CA VAL A 303 17.64 18.30 1.64
C VAL A 303 17.04 19.58 2.23
N GLY A 304 17.80 20.32 3.03
CA GLY A 304 17.28 21.40 3.89
C GLY A 304 17.60 22.83 3.46
N GLU A 305 18.40 23.04 2.40
CA GLU A 305 18.84 24.39 2.01
C GLU A 305 17.68 25.31 1.61
N SER A 306 16.69 24.77 0.89
CA SER A 306 15.47 25.51 0.53
C SER A 306 14.72 26.02 1.77
N PHE A 307 14.74 25.26 2.87
CA PHE A 307 14.12 25.70 4.11
C PHE A 307 14.93 26.81 4.80
N LEU A 308 16.26 26.67 4.88
CA LEU A 308 17.10 27.69 5.52
C LEU A 308 17.16 29.01 4.75
N THR A 309 17.18 28.97 3.42
CA THR A 309 17.17 30.18 2.55
C THR A 309 15.86 30.97 2.65
N ASN A 310 14.77 30.34 3.10
CA ASN A 310 13.53 31.06 3.44
C ASN A 310 13.61 31.80 4.80
N LEU A 311 14.54 31.43 5.68
CA LEU A 311 14.69 32.02 7.01
C LEU A 311 15.85 33.03 7.08
N PHE A 312 16.95 32.75 6.39
CA PHE A 312 18.21 33.47 6.47
C PHE A 312 18.70 33.90 5.09
N ASP A 313 19.51 34.96 5.03
CA ASP A 313 20.19 35.34 3.80
C ASP A 313 21.28 34.33 3.42
N ASP A 314 21.71 34.36 2.15
CA ASP A 314 22.67 33.40 1.59
C ASP A 314 23.98 33.35 2.38
N ALA A 315 24.48 34.50 2.85
CA ALA A 315 25.73 34.58 3.61
C ALA A 315 25.61 33.84 4.96
N THR A 316 24.47 34.00 5.62
CA THR A 316 24.16 33.31 6.88
C THR A 316 23.97 31.81 6.65
N VAL A 317 23.31 31.41 5.56
CA VAL A 317 23.14 29.99 5.20
C VAL A 317 24.49 29.30 4.97
N GLU A 318 25.42 29.96 4.26
CA GLU A 318 26.78 29.45 4.08
C GLU A 318 27.50 29.27 5.42
N GLU A 319 27.38 30.25 6.32
CA GLU A 319 28.00 30.19 7.63
C GLU A 319 27.42 29.07 8.51
N VAL A 320 26.10 28.85 8.45
CA VAL A 320 25.42 27.73 9.14
C VAL A 320 26.00 26.40 8.67
N TYR A 321 26.07 26.15 7.36
CA TYR A 321 26.61 24.88 6.84
C TYR A 321 28.11 24.73 7.09
N ARG A 322 28.87 25.83 7.10
CA ARG A 322 30.30 25.80 7.45
C ARG A 322 30.50 25.35 8.90
N ARG A 323 29.72 25.90 9.85
CA ARG A 323 29.76 25.52 11.27
C ARG A 323 29.21 24.11 11.50
N PHE A 324 28.17 23.73 10.76
CA PHE A 324 27.56 22.41 10.81
C PHE A 324 28.58 21.30 10.55
N ALA A 325 29.46 21.45 9.57
CA ALA A 325 30.49 20.45 9.25
C ALA A 325 31.37 20.07 10.46
N THR A 326 31.74 21.06 11.28
CA THR A 326 32.49 20.81 12.52
C THR A 326 31.58 20.19 13.57
N LYS A 327 30.43 20.81 13.84
CA LYS A 327 29.50 20.40 14.91
C LYS A 327 28.99 18.97 14.74
N VAL A 328 28.60 18.59 13.52
CA VAL A 328 28.12 17.23 13.24
C VAL A 328 29.19 16.18 13.52
N THR A 329 30.46 16.52 13.31
CA THR A 329 31.53 15.54 13.53
C THR A 329 31.81 15.36 15.02
N ASP A 330 31.95 16.47 15.75
CA ASP A 330 32.23 16.47 17.19
C ASP A 330 31.08 15.86 18.01
N GLU A 331 29.86 16.28 17.72
CA GLU A 331 28.71 15.98 18.58
C GLU A 331 27.95 14.72 18.18
N ILE A 332 28.04 14.30 16.91
CA ILE A 332 27.24 13.19 16.38
C ILE A 332 28.13 12.04 15.87
N LEU A 333 29.00 12.29 14.90
CA LEU A 333 29.76 11.22 14.23
C LEU A 333 30.75 10.52 15.17
N ASP A 334 31.51 11.28 15.95
CA ASP A 334 32.49 10.73 16.89
C ASP A 334 31.82 10.00 18.07
N LYS A 335 30.53 10.26 18.32
CA LYS A 335 29.71 9.55 19.32
C LYS A 335 28.98 8.33 18.73
N GLY A 336 29.20 8.01 17.45
CA GLY A 336 28.58 6.86 16.78
C GLY A 336 27.08 7.02 16.49
N ARG A 337 26.53 8.23 16.57
CA ARG A 337 25.09 8.51 16.43
C ARG A 337 24.66 8.87 15.00
N GLY A 338 25.59 8.86 14.04
CA GLY A 338 25.40 9.32 12.66
C GLY A 338 24.84 8.27 11.70
N ALA A 339 23.59 7.86 11.90
CA ALA A 339 22.86 7.01 10.97
C ALA A 339 21.37 7.34 11.00
N TYR A 340 20.65 6.98 9.95
CA TYR A 340 19.19 7.02 9.92
C TYR A 340 18.64 5.67 10.39
N ALA A 341 17.97 5.68 11.54
CA ALA A 341 17.15 4.58 12.00
C ALA A 341 15.88 4.52 11.12
N SER A 342 15.73 3.41 10.39
CA SER A 342 14.70 3.24 9.36
C SER A 342 13.77 2.10 9.75
N LEU A 343 12.47 2.36 9.63
CA LEU A 343 11.41 1.37 9.73
C LEU A 343 10.97 1.02 8.31
N LEU A 344 10.98 -0.27 8.01
CA LEU A 344 10.49 -0.85 6.77
C LEU A 344 9.24 -1.68 7.09
N ILE A 345 8.14 -1.41 6.38
CA ILE A 345 6.87 -2.08 6.61
C ILE A 345 6.24 -2.49 5.28
N SER A 346 5.77 -3.74 5.22
CA SER A 346 4.95 -4.26 4.13
C SER A 346 3.50 -4.36 4.59
N LEU A 347 2.62 -3.79 3.78
CA LEU A 347 1.17 -3.77 3.99
C LEU A 347 0.48 -4.43 2.80
N VAL A 348 -0.62 -5.14 3.05
CA VAL A 348 -1.52 -5.64 2.01
C VAL A 348 -2.92 -5.13 2.29
N GLU A 349 -3.63 -4.70 1.25
CA GLU A 349 -5.02 -4.27 1.37
C GLU A 349 -5.85 -5.41 1.96
N GLN A 350 -6.55 -5.11 3.06
CA GLN A 350 -7.35 -6.08 3.76
C GLN A 350 -8.62 -6.37 2.97
N ILE A 351 -8.83 -7.63 2.58
CA ILE A 351 -10.13 -8.10 2.09
C ILE A 351 -10.92 -8.55 3.31
N LEU A 352 -11.93 -7.77 3.69
CA LEU A 352 -12.87 -8.19 4.73
C LEU A 352 -13.56 -9.48 4.28
N HIS A 353 -13.44 -10.52 5.09
CA HIS A 353 -14.17 -11.77 4.91
C HIS A 353 -14.58 -12.30 6.28
N MET A 354 -15.59 -13.18 6.29
CA MET A 354 -15.97 -13.88 7.51
C MET A 354 -14.87 -14.85 7.94
N ASN A 355 -14.76 -15.14 9.25
CA ASN A 355 -13.80 -16.11 9.77
C ASN A 355 -13.99 -17.47 9.07
N GLY A 356 -13.00 -17.89 8.28
CA GLY A 356 -13.02 -19.17 7.54
C GLY A 356 -12.77 -20.41 8.40
N GLY A 357 -12.75 -21.58 7.75
CA GLY A 357 -12.45 -22.87 8.38
C GLY A 357 -13.58 -23.46 9.22
N GLU A 358 -13.23 -24.47 10.05
CA GLU A 358 -14.17 -25.25 10.87
C GLU A 358 -13.90 -25.12 12.38
N GLY A 359 -13.08 -24.13 12.79
CA GLY A 359 -12.77 -23.88 14.21
C GLY A 359 -13.96 -23.34 15.01
N GLU A 360 -13.82 -23.28 16.34
CA GLU A 360 -14.88 -22.81 17.25
C GLU A 360 -15.38 -21.41 16.92
N ASN A 361 -14.49 -20.51 16.45
CA ASN A 361 -14.82 -19.13 16.07
C ASN A 361 -15.11 -18.95 14.57
N SER A 362 -15.21 -20.05 13.80
CA SER A 362 -15.49 -19.97 12.37
C SER A 362 -16.93 -19.53 12.10
N TYR A 363 -17.14 -18.84 10.98
CA TYR A 363 -18.48 -18.48 10.54
C TYR A 363 -19.34 -19.71 10.25
N ALA A 364 -18.73 -20.79 9.75
CA ALA A 364 -19.41 -22.07 9.51
C ALA A 364 -20.10 -22.61 10.77
N ASN A 365 -19.49 -22.45 11.95
CA ASN A 365 -20.04 -22.93 13.23
C ASN A 365 -20.91 -21.89 13.96
N ASN A 366 -20.85 -20.61 13.60
CA ASN A 366 -21.52 -19.52 14.32
C ASN A 366 -22.58 -18.76 13.50
N SER A 367 -23.01 -19.29 12.36
CA SER A 367 -23.96 -18.62 11.44
C SER A 367 -25.41 -19.13 11.53
N LEU A 368 -25.87 -19.51 12.73
CA LEU A 368 -27.24 -20.01 12.93
C LEU A 368 -28.32 -18.97 12.61
N THR A 369 -28.10 -17.70 12.93
CA THR A 369 -29.05 -16.62 12.63
C THR A 369 -29.23 -16.46 11.11
N GLN A 370 -28.15 -16.54 10.35
CA GLN A 370 -28.19 -16.44 8.90
C GLN A 370 -28.88 -17.66 8.28
N LYS A 371 -28.66 -18.85 8.84
CA LYS A 371 -29.41 -20.06 8.47
C LYS A 371 -30.91 -19.88 8.67
N GLU A 372 -31.35 -19.36 9.81
CA GLU A 372 -32.77 -19.10 10.06
C GLU A 372 -33.36 -18.08 9.09
N ALA A 373 -32.62 -17.02 8.76
CA ALA A 373 -33.06 -16.02 7.79
C ALA A 373 -33.28 -16.64 6.39
N ILE A 374 -32.36 -17.52 5.96
CA ILE A 374 -32.49 -18.24 4.69
C ILE A 374 -33.76 -19.12 4.69
N VAL A 375 -33.96 -19.91 5.76
CA VAL A 375 -35.13 -20.79 5.87
C VAL A 375 -36.45 -20.00 5.92
N LYS A 376 -36.49 -18.86 6.62
CA LYS A 376 -37.69 -18.00 6.66
C LYS A 376 -38.02 -17.35 5.32
N ALA A 377 -37.04 -17.14 4.45
CA ALA A 377 -37.24 -16.61 3.11
C ALA A 377 -37.74 -17.67 2.10
N LYS A 378 -37.75 -18.96 2.47
CA LYS A 378 -38.16 -20.07 1.59
C LYS A 378 -39.50 -19.86 0.86
N PRO A 379 -40.59 -19.35 1.49
CA PRO A 379 -41.85 -19.17 0.78
C PRO A 379 -41.75 -18.20 -0.40
N LEU A 380 -40.95 -17.13 -0.27
CA LEU A 380 -40.71 -16.16 -1.35
C LEU A 380 -39.84 -16.75 -2.46
N LEU A 381 -38.84 -17.56 -2.09
CA LEU A 381 -38.02 -18.30 -3.05
C LEU A 381 -38.89 -19.25 -3.88
N GLU A 382 -39.74 -20.05 -3.23
CA GLU A 382 -40.64 -21.01 -3.88
C GLU A 382 -41.61 -20.31 -4.83
N GLN A 383 -42.21 -19.19 -4.40
CA GLN A 383 -43.08 -18.39 -5.25
C GLN A 383 -42.34 -17.85 -6.48
N SER A 384 -41.15 -17.29 -6.30
CA SER A 384 -40.37 -16.70 -7.40
C SER A 384 -39.94 -17.76 -8.42
N LEU A 385 -39.51 -18.93 -7.96
CA LEU A 385 -39.14 -20.06 -8.82
C LEU A 385 -40.35 -20.66 -9.53
N ASN A 386 -41.51 -20.69 -8.89
CA ASN A 386 -42.77 -21.11 -9.51
C ASN A 386 -43.10 -20.22 -10.71
N ASP A 387 -43.06 -18.90 -10.53
CA ASP A 387 -43.39 -17.95 -11.57
C ASP A 387 -42.36 -18.02 -12.70
N LEU A 388 -41.06 -18.12 -12.38
CA LEU A 388 -39.99 -18.31 -13.34
C LEU A 388 -40.19 -19.58 -14.20
N TYR A 389 -40.39 -20.73 -13.54
CA TYR A 389 -40.49 -22.01 -14.24
C TYR A 389 -41.77 -22.11 -15.08
N CYS A 390 -42.90 -21.62 -14.57
CA CYS A 390 -44.19 -21.68 -15.28
C CYS A 390 -44.26 -20.73 -16.49
N ASN A 391 -43.39 -19.73 -16.57
CA ASN A 391 -43.36 -18.75 -17.67
C ASN A 391 -42.68 -19.23 -18.96
N GLY A 392 -42.09 -20.43 -18.97
CA GLY A 392 -41.44 -20.94 -20.18
C GLY A 392 -40.98 -22.39 -20.14
N PHE A 393 -41.06 -23.05 -18.97
CA PHE A 393 -40.54 -24.39 -18.74
C PHE A 393 -39.09 -24.55 -19.24
N PRO A 394 -38.17 -23.70 -18.77
CA PRO A 394 -36.79 -23.74 -19.24
C PRO A 394 -36.16 -25.09 -18.95
N ASP A 395 -35.30 -25.57 -19.84
CA ASP A 395 -34.56 -26.83 -19.63
C ASP A 395 -33.40 -26.67 -18.64
N CYS A 396 -32.92 -25.43 -18.45
CA CYS A 396 -31.87 -25.07 -17.50
C CYS A 396 -32.23 -23.75 -16.82
N ILE A 397 -31.97 -23.67 -15.51
CA ILE A 397 -32.10 -22.45 -14.72
C ILE A 397 -30.72 -22.12 -14.15
N THR A 398 -30.32 -20.87 -14.33
CA THR A 398 -29.10 -20.29 -13.78
C THR A 398 -29.44 -19.42 -12.57
N VAL A 399 -28.86 -19.74 -11.41
CA VAL A 399 -29.11 -19.04 -10.15
C VAL A 399 -27.78 -18.57 -9.54
N ALA A 400 -27.80 -17.42 -8.88
CA ALA A 400 -26.65 -16.95 -8.10
C ALA A 400 -27.04 -16.60 -6.67
N ASP A 401 -26.25 -17.06 -5.69
CA ASP A 401 -26.29 -16.61 -4.30
C ASP A 401 -25.19 -15.55 -4.08
N MET A 402 -25.60 -14.30 -3.92
CA MET A 402 -24.71 -13.14 -3.78
C MET A 402 -24.40 -12.88 -2.31
N GLY A 403 -23.11 -13.01 -1.95
CA GLY A 403 -22.61 -12.89 -0.57
C GLY A 403 -22.87 -14.15 0.28
N CYS A 404 -22.60 -15.32 -0.29
CA CYS A 404 -22.87 -16.61 0.35
C CYS A 404 -21.97 -16.95 1.54
N SER A 405 -20.83 -16.24 1.73
CA SER A 405 -19.82 -16.56 2.74
C SER A 405 -19.24 -17.96 2.55
N SER A 406 -18.94 -18.65 3.65
CA SER A 406 -18.38 -19.99 3.70
C SER A 406 -19.23 -20.94 4.55
N GLY A 407 -18.90 -22.23 4.50
CA GLY A 407 -19.50 -23.25 5.35
C GLY A 407 -20.85 -23.80 4.85
N PRO A 408 -21.59 -24.53 5.71
CA PRO A 408 -22.75 -25.33 5.30
C PRO A 408 -23.93 -24.48 4.80
N ASN A 409 -24.01 -23.21 5.21
CA ASN A 409 -25.09 -22.31 4.80
C ASN A 409 -24.95 -21.85 3.34
N ALA A 410 -23.74 -21.86 2.75
CA ALA A 410 -23.51 -21.41 1.39
C ALA A 410 -24.27 -22.26 0.34
N LEU A 411 -24.52 -23.55 0.63
CA LEU A 411 -25.29 -24.43 -0.25
C LEU A 411 -26.79 -24.47 0.07
N LEU A 412 -27.22 -23.81 1.16
CA LEU A 412 -28.61 -23.89 1.60
C LEU A 412 -29.58 -23.24 0.61
N PRO A 413 -29.33 -22.02 0.06
CA PRO A 413 -30.23 -21.45 -0.96
C PRO A 413 -30.33 -22.32 -2.21
N THR A 414 -29.23 -22.95 -2.62
CA THR A 414 -29.21 -23.91 -3.73
C THR A 414 -30.09 -25.12 -3.44
N TRP A 415 -29.97 -25.69 -2.24
CA TRP A 415 -30.80 -26.81 -1.80
C TRP A 415 -32.29 -26.45 -1.79
N GLU A 416 -32.64 -25.30 -1.24
CA GLU A 416 -34.04 -24.85 -1.19
C GLU A 416 -34.61 -24.60 -2.59
N ALA A 417 -33.81 -24.08 -3.52
CA ALA A 417 -34.24 -23.91 -4.91
C ALA A 417 -34.54 -25.26 -5.59
N ILE A 418 -33.69 -26.27 -5.37
CA ILE A 418 -33.92 -27.64 -5.85
C ILE A 418 -35.21 -28.21 -5.25
N ASP A 419 -35.40 -28.09 -3.92
CA ASP A 419 -36.59 -28.60 -3.24
C ASP A 419 -37.89 -27.95 -3.76
N SER A 420 -37.85 -26.65 -4.03
CA SER A 420 -38.98 -25.92 -4.62
C SER A 420 -39.26 -26.37 -6.06
N LEU A 421 -38.24 -26.44 -6.91
CA LEU A 421 -38.39 -26.87 -8.30
C LEU A 421 -38.92 -28.31 -8.40
N ASP A 422 -38.47 -29.21 -7.52
CA ASP A 422 -38.96 -30.58 -7.42
C ASP A 422 -40.47 -30.63 -7.15
N LYS A 423 -40.94 -29.88 -6.14
CA LYS A 423 -42.38 -29.79 -5.84
C LYS A 423 -43.18 -29.21 -7.00
N ILE A 424 -42.69 -28.15 -7.63
CA ILE A 424 -43.33 -27.51 -8.78
C ILE A 424 -43.45 -28.50 -9.94
N CYS A 425 -42.36 -29.20 -10.27
CA CYS A 425 -42.31 -30.15 -11.38
C CYS A 425 -43.19 -31.37 -11.13
N ASN A 426 -43.18 -31.91 -9.90
CA ASN A 426 -44.05 -33.01 -9.50
C ASN A 426 -45.53 -32.62 -9.59
N ARG A 427 -45.90 -31.41 -9.14
CA ARG A 427 -47.27 -30.89 -9.26
C ARG A 427 -47.71 -30.72 -10.72
N LEU A 428 -46.78 -30.38 -11.61
CA LEU A 428 -47.04 -30.17 -13.04
C LEU A 428 -46.84 -31.45 -13.89
N ASN A 429 -46.44 -32.56 -13.27
CA ASN A 429 -46.06 -33.80 -13.93
C ASN A 429 -45.00 -33.60 -15.04
N ARG A 430 -43.96 -32.84 -14.72
CA ARG A 430 -42.84 -32.52 -15.62
C ARG A 430 -41.51 -32.98 -15.04
N LYS A 431 -40.51 -33.13 -15.91
CA LYS A 431 -39.13 -33.35 -15.47
C LYS A 431 -38.51 -32.05 -14.95
N PRO A 432 -37.69 -32.11 -13.88
CA PRO A 432 -37.00 -30.94 -13.36
C PRO A 432 -35.96 -30.40 -14.34
N PRO A 433 -35.76 -29.08 -14.40
CA PRO A 433 -34.71 -28.47 -15.21
C PRO A 433 -33.32 -28.78 -14.62
N ALA A 434 -32.27 -28.64 -15.43
CA ALA A 434 -30.91 -28.53 -14.89
C ALA A 434 -30.78 -27.25 -14.08
N LEU A 435 -29.97 -27.28 -13.01
CA LEU A 435 -29.73 -26.10 -12.16
C LEU A 435 -28.24 -25.76 -12.15
N HIS A 436 -27.89 -24.56 -12.60
CA HIS A 436 -26.53 -24.03 -12.48
C HIS A 436 -26.52 -23.00 -11.35
N SER A 437 -25.94 -23.38 -10.21
CA SER A 437 -25.85 -22.51 -9.03
C SER A 437 -24.48 -21.89 -8.89
N PHE A 438 -24.43 -20.56 -8.88
CA PHE A 438 -23.23 -19.77 -8.71
C PHE A 438 -23.18 -19.21 -7.29
N LEU A 439 -22.16 -19.60 -6.54
CA LEU A 439 -21.85 -19.05 -5.23
C LEU A 439 -20.95 -17.83 -5.42
N ASN A 440 -21.39 -16.66 -4.96
CA ASN A 440 -20.60 -15.45 -5.01
C ASN A 440 -20.28 -14.94 -3.61
N ASP A 441 -19.03 -14.53 -3.43
CA ASP A 441 -18.57 -13.69 -2.34
C ASP A 441 -17.19 -13.10 -2.71
N LEU A 442 -16.61 -12.27 -1.83
CA LEU A 442 -15.29 -11.70 -1.99
C LEU A 442 -14.19 -12.79 -2.12
N PRO A 443 -13.08 -12.52 -2.82
CA PRO A 443 -12.02 -13.51 -3.06
C PRO A 443 -11.38 -14.10 -1.79
N GLY A 444 -11.51 -13.42 -0.65
CA GLY A 444 -11.04 -13.91 0.65
C GLY A 444 -11.95 -14.96 1.31
N SER A 445 -13.16 -15.18 0.80
CA SER A 445 -14.08 -16.17 1.37
C SER A 445 -13.60 -17.61 1.14
N ASP A 446 -13.80 -18.45 2.16
CA ASP A 446 -13.33 -19.85 2.16
C ASP A 446 -14.23 -20.78 1.34
N PHE A 447 -14.16 -20.64 0.01
CA PHE A 447 -14.83 -21.54 -0.93
C PHE A 447 -14.28 -22.98 -0.88
N ASN A 448 -13.04 -23.17 -0.40
CA ASN A 448 -12.45 -24.50 -0.29
C ASN A 448 -13.25 -25.39 0.65
N THR A 449 -13.67 -24.87 1.80
CA THR A 449 -14.54 -25.60 2.73
C THR A 449 -15.90 -25.94 2.10
N VAL A 450 -16.48 -25.02 1.31
CA VAL A 450 -17.73 -25.29 0.59
C VAL A 450 -17.53 -26.40 -0.46
N PHE A 451 -16.47 -26.34 -1.26
CA PHE A 451 -16.19 -27.34 -2.29
C PHE A 451 -15.90 -28.73 -1.71
N LYS A 452 -15.22 -28.80 -0.57
CA LYS A 452 -15.04 -30.07 0.17
C LYS A 452 -16.36 -30.70 0.62
N SER A 453 -17.41 -29.90 0.81
CA SER A 453 -18.75 -30.38 1.20
C SER A 453 -19.61 -30.88 0.02
N LEU A 454 -19.24 -30.54 -1.22
CA LEU A 454 -20.01 -30.88 -2.42
C LEU A 454 -20.26 -32.40 -2.60
N PRO A 455 -19.29 -33.31 -2.35
CA PRO A 455 -19.57 -34.75 -2.44
C PRO A 455 -20.73 -35.20 -1.56
N SER A 456 -20.77 -34.74 -0.32
CA SER A 456 -21.86 -35.03 0.64
C SER A 456 -23.19 -34.40 0.19
N PHE A 457 -23.14 -33.18 -0.34
CA PHE A 457 -24.30 -32.51 -0.92
C PHE A 457 -24.90 -33.32 -2.08
N TYR A 458 -24.08 -33.76 -3.05
CA TYR A 458 -24.55 -34.55 -4.18
C TYR A 458 -25.03 -35.95 -3.78
N GLN A 459 -24.41 -36.58 -2.77
CA GLN A 459 -24.89 -37.85 -2.22
C GLN A 459 -26.28 -37.70 -1.60
N ARG A 460 -26.51 -36.62 -0.85
CA ARG A 460 -27.81 -36.29 -0.28
C ARG A 460 -28.86 -36.05 -1.37
N LEU A 461 -28.50 -35.27 -2.39
CA LEU A 461 -29.38 -34.98 -3.53
C LEU A 461 -29.85 -36.27 -4.22
N ARG A 462 -28.94 -37.20 -4.51
CA ARG A 462 -29.29 -38.50 -5.14
C ARG A 462 -30.20 -39.35 -4.26
N THR A 463 -29.95 -39.38 -2.95
CA THR A 463 -30.72 -40.19 -2.01
C THR A 463 -32.14 -39.64 -1.79
N GLU A 464 -32.28 -38.31 -1.66
CA GLU A 464 -33.56 -37.68 -1.32
C GLU A 464 -34.41 -37.30 -2.53
N LYS A 465 -33.80 -36.98 -3.68
CA LYS A 465 -34.49 -36.50 -4.90
C LYS A 465 -34.41 -37.46 -6.09
N GLY A 466 -33.65 -38.54 -5.96
CA GLY A 466 -33.50 -39.56 -7.00
C GLY A 466 -32.55 -39.18 -8.14
N HIS A 467 -32.36 -40.11 -9.07
CA HIS A 467 -31.47 -39.94 -10.23
C HIS A 467 -32.08 -39.13 -11.39
N GLU A 468 -33.40 -38.86 -11.34
CA GLU A 468 -34.13 -38.17 -12.42
C GLU A 468 -34.23 -36.65 -12.24
N PHE A 469 -33.85 -36.10 -11.07
CA PHE A 469 -33.78 -34.65 -10.89
C PHE A 469 -32.62 -34.09 -11.72
N GLY A 470 -32.92 -33.12 -12.59
CA GLY A 470 -31.98 -32.47 -13.51
C GLY A 470 -30.66 -32.11 -12.81
N SER A 471 -29.54 -32.33 -13.51
CA SER A 471 -28.21 -32.16 -12.95
C SER A 471 -28.01 -30.78 -12.33
N CYS A 472 -27.71 -30.73 -11.03
CA CYS A 472 -27.26 -29.53 -10.34
C CYS A 472 -25.75 -29.38 -10.49
N PHE A 473 -25.30 -28.21 -10.94
CA PHE A 473 -23.89 -27.86 -11.06
C PHE A 473 -23.60 -26.63 -10.21
N VAL A 474 -22.74 -26.79 -9.22
CA VAL A 474 -22.29 -25.68 -8.37
C VAL A 474 -20.96 -25.13 -8.89
N ALA A 475 -20.89 -23.83 -9.07
CA ALA A 475 -19.68 -23.08 -9.40
C ALA A 475 -19.52 -21.90 -8.43
N ALA A 476 -18.31 -21.34 -8.32
CA ALA A 476 -18.11 -20.07 -7.63
C ALA A 476 -17.75 -18.96 -8.62
N ALA A 477 -18.26 -17.76 -8.35
CA ALA A 477 -17.93 -16.54 -9.07
C ALA A 477 -17.35 -15.52 -8.06
N PRO A 478 -16.05 -15.60 -7.72
CA PRO A 478 -15.46 -14.74 -6.70
C PRO A 478 -15.40 -13.28 -7.18
N GLY A 479 -15.68 -12.35 -6.27
CA GLY A 479 -15.67 -10.92 -6.54
C GLY A 479 -16.78 -10.18 -5.79
N SER A 480 -16.70 -8.85 -5.75
CA SER A 480 -17.75 -8.04 -5.12
C SER A 480 -19.05 -8.11 -5.92
N PHE A 481 -20.18 -8.46 -5.28
CA PHE A 481 -21.52 -8.38 -5.89
C PHE A 481 -21.97 -6.94 -6.18
N HIS A 482 -21.22 -5.93 -5.71
CA HIS A 482 -21.42 -4.53 -6.09
C HIS A 482 -20.82 -4.21 -7.47
N ALA A 483 -20.04 -5.13 -8.05
CA ALA A 483 -19.49 -5.05 -9.41
C ALA A 483 -20.19 -6.04 -10.35
N ARG A 484 -19.92 -5.93 -11.66
CA ARG A 484 -20.44 -6.87 -12.66
C ARG A 484 -19.68 -8.20 -12.59
N LEU A 485 -20.35 -9.26 -12.14
CA LEU A 485 -19.79 -10.62 -12.04
C LEU A 485 -20.16 -11.53 -13.21
N PHE A 486 -21.31 -11.29 -13.82
CA PHE A 486 -21.88 -12.15 -14.85
C PHE A 486 -22.13 -11.37 -16.16
N PRO A 487 -22.04 -12.04 -17.33
CA PRO A 487 -22.42 -11.43 -18.60
C PRO A 487 -23.89 -10.97 -18.64
N PRO A 488 -24.26 -10.04 -19.55
CA PRO A 488 -25.66 -9.72 -19.80
C PRO A 488 -26.49 -10.98 -20.13
N ASN A 489 -27.72 -11.05 -19.62
CA ASN A 489 -28.68 -12.14 -19.88
C ASN A 489 -28.17 -13.54 -19.47
N PHE A 490 -27.31 -13.62 -18.46
CA PHE A 490 -26.71 -14.88 -18.01
C PHE A 490 -27.45 -15.55 -16.86
N LEU A 491 -28.03 -14.79 -15.92
CA LEU A 491 -28.70 -15.32 -14.73
C LEU A 491 -30.23 -15.21 -14.87
N ASP A 492 -30.93 -16.28 -14.51
CA ASP A 492 -32.39 -16.32 -14.45
C ASP A 492 -32.92 -15.86 -13.09
N PHE A 493 -32.16 -16.10 -12.02
CA PHE A 493 -32.55 -15.77 -10.65
C PHE A 493 -31.36 -15.39 -9.77
N VAL A 494 -31.56 -14.41 -8.88
CA VAL A 494 -30.55 -13.97 -7.91
C VAL A 494 -31.13 -14.01 -6.50
N TYR A 495 -30.39 -14.62 -5.60
CA TYR A 495 -30.67 -14.66 -4.17
C TYR A 495 -29.57 -13.93 -3.40
N SER A 496 -29.93 -13.29 -2.29
CA SER A 496 -28.98 -12.72 -1.34
C SER A 496 -29.64 -12.68 0.04
N SER A 497 -28.92 -13.11 1.07
CA SER A 497 -29.41 -13.09 2.45
C SER A 497 -28.33 -12.54 3.38
N ASN A 498 -28.67 -11.49 4.13
CA ASN A 498 -27.78 -10.77 5.05
C ASN A 498 -26.51 -10.13 4.42
N ALA A 499 -26.25 -10.36 3.13
CA ALA A 499 -25.10 -9.79 2.43
C ALA A 499 -25.25 -8.30 2.12
N LEU A 500 -26.47 -7.83 1.81
CA LEU A 500 -26.74 -6.43 1.43
C LEU A 500 -26.52 -5.41 2.58
N HIS A 501 -26.32 -5.88 3.81
CA HIS A 501 -25.90 -5.01 4.92
C HIS A 501 -24.43 -4.58 4.80
N TRP A 502 -23.63 -5.32 4.02
CA TRP A 502 -22.23 -5.00 3.76
C TRP A 502 -22.13 -3.97 2.64
N LEU A 503 -21.65 -2.79 3.00
CA LEU A 503 -21.44 -1.68 2.07
C LEU A 503 -20.30 -2.02 1.10
N SER A 504 -20.39 -1.47 -0.12
CA SER A 504 -19.34 -1.61 -1.14
C SER A 504 -18.02 -0.94 -0.75
N GLN A 505 -18.04 -0.07 0.26
CA GLN A 505 -16.90 0.68 0.78
C GLN A 505 -17.03 0.83 2.29
N ALA A 506 -15.93 0.64 3.01
CA ALA A 506 -15.87 0.98 4.42
C ALA A 506 -16.03 2.50 4.59
N ARG A 507 -17.00 2.94 5.40
CA ARG A 507 -17.06 4.33 5.89
C ARG A 507 -16.69 4.32 7.36
N THR A 508 -15.69 5.12 7.72
CA THR A 508 -15.08 5.23 9.06
C THR A 508 -16.01 5.74 10.17
N TRP A 509 -17.34 5.79 9.99
CA TRP A 509 -18.26 6.51 10.90
C TRP A 509 -19.53 5.74 11.26
N ILE A 510 -19.53 4.41 11.20
CA ILE A 510 -20.67 3.63 11.66
C ILE A 510 -20.14 2.48 12.51
N PHE A 511 -20.03 2.74 13.82
CA PHE A 511 -20.45 1.92 14.98
C PHE A 511 -19.78 2.43 16.25
#